data_AF-V4N5T5-F1
#
_entry.id   AF-V4N5T5-F1
#
_cell.length_a   1.000
_cell.length_b   1.000
_cell.length_c   1.000
_cell.angle_alpha   90.00
_cell.angle_beta   90.00
_cell.angle_gamma   90.00
#
_symmetry.space_group_name_H-M   'P 1'
#
loop_
_entity.id
_entity.type
_entity.pdbx_description
1 polymer ?
#
loop_
_entity_poly.entity_id
_entity_poly.type
_entity_poly.pdbx_seq_one_letter_code
_entity_poly.pdbx_strand_id
1 'polypeptide(L)'
;MATRSLFHGLRCRLTNGVFESNFIRNAEASLFSKSYSADTAIGSSFVEESFDSVEKDDLRSRIFRLRLPKRSATTVLEKWAGEGNQISVTELRYISRELKRTRRYKHALEIIEWMVHHEESKISDADYASRIDLISKVFGIDAAERYFEGLHLASKTTETYTSLLHAYAGSKQTERAEALFKRIIETDSLTFGAITYNEMMTLYMSVGQVEKVPEVIEVLKRKKVSPDIFTYNLWLSSCAATFNIDELRKILEEMRRDASSYEGWARYIDLTSIYINSSRLSSAESSSPVEAEKSISQREWVTYDFLLILHTGLGNKDMIDQIWKSLRNTNQKLSSRSYICVLSSYLMLGHLREAGDVIDQWKESKTTEFDASACSRILNAFRDVGLEEKANDFQLLLVQKKCSLENEVS
;
A
#
# COMPACT_ATOMS: atom_id res chain seq x y z
N MET A 1 4.10 0.54 0.17
CA MET A 1 3.91 1.75 -0.66
C MET A 1 5.19 2.09 -1.41
N ALA A 2 6.35 2.16 -0.74
CA ALA A 2 7.67 2.28 -1.40
C ALA A 2 7.94 1.23 -2.49
N THR A 3 7.71 -0.05 -2.20
CA THR A 3 7.88 -1.14 -3.18
C THR A 3 6.91 -1.04 -4.35
N ARG A 4 5.62 -0.79 -4.08
CA ARG A 4 4.61 -0.55 -5.14
C ARG A 4 4.97 0.67 -6.00
N SER A 5 5.54 1.72 -5.42
CA SER A 5 6.03 2.89 -6.14
C SER A 5 7.24 2.58 -7.03
N LEU A 6 8.18 1.75 -6.55
CA LEU A 6 9.35 1.28 -7.30
C LEU A 6 8.95 0.52 -8.55
N PHE A 7 8.06 -0.47 -8.41
CA PHE A 7 7.55 -1.27 -9.52
C PHE A 7 6.72 -0.44 -10.50
N HIS A 8 6.13 0.65 -10.04
CA HIS A 8 5.28 1.50 -10.85
C HIS A 8 6.04 2.56 -11.66
N GLY A 9 7.12 3.11 -11.10
CA GLY A 9 8.04 3.95 -11.87
C GLY A 9 8.69 3.23 -13.06
N LEU A 10 8.74 1.90 -13.02
CA LEU A 10 9.11 1.06 -14.15
C LEU A 10 8.04 0.97 -15.24
N ARG A 11 6.75 0.90 -14.88
CA ARG A 11 5.64 0.89 -15.86
C ARG A 11 5.69 2.14 -16.74
N CYS A 12 5.98 3.29 -16.15
CA CYS A 12 6.06 4.58 -16.84
C CYS A 12 7.25 4.67 -17.80
N ARG A 13 8.33 3.92 -17.53
CA ARG A 13 9.50 3.83 -18.41
C ARG A 13 9.24 2.95 -19.64
N LEU A 14 8.47 1.88 -19.48
CA LEU A 14 8.07 0.98 -20.58
C LEU A 14 7.09 1.64 -21.55
N THR A 15 6.15 2.44 -21.03
CA THR A 15 5.19 3.16 -21.88
C THR A 15 5.80 4.34 -22.65
N ASN A 16 6.92 4.92 -22.16
CA ASN A 16 7.56 6.09 -22.75
C ASN A 16 8.78 5.77 -23.64
N GLY A 17 9.03 4.49 -23.99
CA GLY A 17 9.91 4.11 -25.10
C GLY A 17 11.41 4.42 -24.96
N VAL A 18 11.93 4.68 -23.75
CA VAL A 18 13.36 5.04 -23.59
C VAL A 18 14.29 3.83 -23.48
N PHE A 19 13.78 2.60 -23.66
CA PHE A 19 14.62 1.38 -23.65
C PHE A 19 14.23 0.33 -24.70
N GLU A 20 13.74 0.76 -25.87
CA GLU A 20 13.74 -0.11 -27.05
C GLU A 20 14.71 0.40 -28.11
N SER A 21 15.97 -0.02 -27.98
CA SER A 21 16.76 -0.32 -29.16
C SER A 21 17.55 -1.58 -28.89
N ASN A 22 17.25 -2.62 -29.68
CA ASN A 22 17.79 -3.99 -29.67
C ASN A 22 17.07 -4.96 -28.73
N PHE A 23 15.92 -5.49 -29.15
CA PHE A 23 15.84 -6.86 -29.68
C PHE A 23 14.43 -7.11 -30.23
N ILE A 24 14.39 -7.65 -31.46
CA ILE A 24 13.22 -7.77 -32.30
C ILE A 24 12.59 -9.16 -32.16
N ARG A 25 11.24 -9.18 -32.21
CA ARG A 25 10.32 -10.18 -32.80
C ARG A 25 9.88 -11.43 -32.04
N ASN A 26 8.59 -11.68 -32.31
CA ASN A 26 7.84 -12.95 -32.35
C ASN A 26 7.36 -13.46 -30.98
N ALA A 27 6.14 -13.97 -30.82
CA ALA A 27 4.99 -14.09 -31.71
C ALA A 27 3.75 -14.39 -30.85
N GLU A 28 2.60 -14.10 -31.43
CA GLU A 28 1.25 -14.34 -30.94
C GLU A 28 0.90 -15.83 -30.73
N ALA A 29 -0.16 -16.04 -29.95
CA ALA A 29 -1.34 -16.83 -30.30
C ALA A 29 -1.69 -18.10 -29.50
N SER A 30 -3.00 -18.14 -29.20
CA SER A 30 -3.89 -19.24 -28.83
C SER A 30 -3.93 -19.64 -27.35
N LEU A 31 -5.04 -19.49 -26.61
CA LEU A 31 -6.47 -19.85 -26.79
C LEU A 31 -6.81 -21.31 -26.42
N PHE A 32 -7.94 -21.41 -25.70
CA PHE A 32 -8.78 -22.57 -25.34
C PHE A 32 -8.29 -23.48 -24.20
N SER A 33 -9.14 -24.11 -23.37
CA SER A 33 -10.51 -23.92 -22.87
C SER A 33 -10.84 -25.17 -22.03
N LYS A 34 -11.71 -25.03 -21.01
CA LYS A 34 -12.62 -26.07 -20.45
C LYS A 34 -11.93 -27.28 -19.75
N SER A 35 -12.48 -27.98 -18.74
CA SER A 35 -13.69 -27.92 -17.89
C SER A 35 -13.74 -29.22 -17.04
N TYR A 36 -14.48 -29.22 -15.91
CA TYR A 36 -15.05 -30.39 -15.17
C TYR A 36 -14.05 -31.34 -14.44
N SER A 37 -14.33 -31.99 -13.30
CA SER A 37 -15.40 -31.99 -12.28
C SER A 37 -14.93 -32.81 -11.05
N ALA A 38 -15.52 -32.50 -9.88
CA ALA A 38 -15.89 -33.30 -8.70
C ALA A 38 -14.96 -34.35 -8.01
N ASP A 39 -15.00 -34.23 -6.67
CA ASP A 39 -14.99 -35.21 -5.57
C ASP A 39 -13.74 -36.03 -5.22
N THR A 40 -13.27 -35.90 -3.97
CA THR A 40 -13.63 -36.83 -2.87
C THR A 40 -12.94 -36.38 -1.57
N ALA A 41 -13.71 -36.41 -0.47
CA ALA A 41 -13.26 -36.16 0.90
C ALA A 41 -12.47 -37.35 1.48
N ILE A 42 -11.41 -37.10 2.24
CA ILE A 42 -11.01 -37.93 3.38
C ILE A 42 -10.51 -36.99 4.48
N GLY A 43 -11.15 -37.08 5.65
CA GLY A 43 -10.81 -36.31 6.83
C GLY A 43 -9.53 -36.79 7.51
N SER A 44 -8.92 -35.88 8.27
CA SER A 44 -8.14 -36.26 9.44
C SER A 44 -8.53 -35.34 10.59
N SER A 45 -9.15 -35.95 11.58
CA SER A 45 -9.30 -35.46 12.94
C SER A 45 -7.95 -34.96 13.49
N PHE A 46 -7.92 -33.71 13.97
CA PHE A 46 -6.90 -33.30 14.92
C PHE A 46 -7.56 -32.75 16.18
N VAL A 47 -7.07 -33.27 17.29
CA VAL A 47 -7.64 -33.30 18.62
C VAL A 47 -7.62 -31.91 19.25
N GLU A 48 -8.69 -31.62 20.00
CA GLU A 48 -8.84 -30.46 20.88
C GLU A 48 -7.72 -30.40 21.91
N GLU A 49 -6.93 -29.32 21.90
CA GLU A 49 -6.27 -28.84 23.11
C GLU A 49 -7.08 -27.66 23.66
N SER A 50 -7.85 -27.97 24.69
CA SER A 50 -8.60 -27.05 25.53
C SER A 50 -7.64 -26.16 26.33
N PHE A 51 -7.50 -24.90 25.92
CA PHE A 51 -7.07 -23.84 26.83
C PHE A 51 -8.32 -23.23 27.46
N ASP A 52 -8.61 -23.66 28.69
CA ASP A 52 -9.56 -23.03 29.60
C ASP A 52 -9.06 -21.62 29.97
N SER A 53 -9.34 -20.64 29.12
CA SER A 53 -9.60 -19.29 29.59
C SER A 53 -11.11 -19.12 29.62
N VAL A 54 -11.68 -18.82 30.78
CA VAL A 54 -13.09 -18.49 30.93
C VAL A 54 -13.41 -17.34 29.96
N GLU A 55 -13.89 -17.65 28.75
CA GLU A 55 -14.31 -16.66 27.77
C GLU A 55 -15.48 -15.92 28.42
N LYS A 56 -15.24 -14.70 28.88
CA LYS A 56 -16.27 -13.81 29.37
C LYS A 56 -17.31 -13.70 28.25
N ASP A 57 -18.55 -14.12 28.52
CA ASP A 57 -19.60 -14.17 27.52
C ASP A 57 -20.09 -12.74 27.21
N ASP A 58 -19.30 -12.04 26.38
CA ASP A 58 -19.57 -10.70 25.90
C ASP A 58 -19.98 -10.69 24.43
N LEU A 59 -20.58 -9.57 23.99
CA LEU A 59 -21.08 -9.41 22.63
C LEU A 59 -19.99 -9.62 21.58
N ARG A 60 -18.78 -9.10 21.86
CA ARG A 60 -17.59 -9.28 21.02
C ARG A 60 -17.30 -10.77 20.82
N SER A 61 -17.16 -11.54 21.89
CA SER A 61 -16.80 -12.97 21.83
C SER A 61 -17.88 -13.75 21.07
N ARG A 62 -19.17 -13.47 21.30
CA ARG A 62 -20.28 -14.08 20.55
C ARG A 62 -20.21 -13.80 19.04
N ILE A 63 -19.90 -12.58 18.63
CA ILE A 63 -19.76 -12.22 17.20
C ILE A 63 -18.49 -12.84 16.60
N PHE A 64 -17.38 -12.87 17.35
CA PHE A 64 -16.13 -13.45 16.87
C PHE A 64 -16.20 -14.97 16.71
N ARG A 65 -17.01 -15.66 17.53
CA ARG A 65 -17.33 -17.10 17.39
C ARG A 65 -18.05 -17.46 16.08
N LEU A 66 -18.59 -16.49 15.33
CA LEU A 66 -19.12 -16.72 13.98
C LEU A 66 -17.96 -16.99 12.99
N ARG A 67 -17.38 -18.19 13.05
CA ARG A 67 -16.25 -18.60 12.18
C ARG A 67 -16.63 -18.71 10.69
N LEU A 68 -17.92 -18.82 10.38
CA LEU A 68 -18.42 -18.96 9.00
C LEU A 68 -19.22 -17.71 8.55
N PRO A 69 -18.97 -17.17 7.34
CA PRO A 69 -19.73 -16.04 6.75
C PRO A 69 -21.23 -16.31 6.54
N LYS A 70 -21.67 -17.57 6.67
CA LYS A 70 -23.06 -17.99 6.48
C LYS A 70 -23.98 -17.62 7.66
N ARG A 71 -23.42 -17.40 8.85
CA ARG A 71 -24.21 -16.99 10.02
C ARG A 71 -24.20 -15.47 10.16
N SER A 72 -25.38 -14.88 10.34
CA SER A 72 -25.55 -13.42 10.43
C SER A 72 -25.11 -12.88 11.79
N ALA A 73 -24.37 -11.78 11.78
CA ALA A 73 -24.09 -10.99 12.97
C ALA A 73 -25.36 -10.31 13.52
N THR A 74 -26.35 -10.00 12.67
CA THR A 74 -27.63 -9.39 13.10
C THR A 74 -28.38 -10.32 14.04
N THR A 75 -28.43 -11.62 13.77
CA THR A 75 -29.09 -12.62 14.64
C THR A 75 -28.44 -12.69 16.01
N VAL A 76 -27.11 -12.52 16.09
CA VAL A 76 -26.39 -12.48 17.37
C VAL A 76 -26.73 -11.19 18.13
N LEU A 77 -26.80 -10.05 17.45
CA LEU A 77 -27.19 -8.77 18.03
C LEU A 77 -28.62 -8.81 18.57
N GLU A 78 -29.57 -9.32 17.78
CA GLU A 78 -30.98 -9.48 18.18
C GLU A 78 -31.11 -10.39 19.39
N LYS A 79 -30.41 -11.53 19.42
CA LYS A 79 -30.42 -12.43 20.58
C LYS A 79 -29.83 -11.75 21.82
N TRP A 80 -28.71 -11.03 21.67
CA TRP A 80 -28.08 -10.32 22.77
C TRP A 80 -28.98 -9.23 23.36
N ALA A 81 -29.66 -8.46 22.50
CA ALA A 81 -30.66 -7.48 22.92
C ALA A 81 -31.88 -8.14 23.57
N GLY A 82 -32.34 -9.28 23.05
CA GLY A 82 -33.45 -10.06 23.60
C GLY A 82 -33.17 -10.67 24.98
N GLU A 83 -31.89 -10.90 25.31
CA GLU A 83 -31.45 -11.27 26.66
C GLU A 83 -31.47 -10.09 27.66
N GLY A 84 -31.86 -8.89 27.22
CA GLY A 84 -31.96 -7.69 28.05
C GLY A 84 -30.65 -6.90 28.17
N ASN A 85 -29.61 -7.29 27.43
CA ASN A 85 -28.32 -6.61 27.47
C ASN A 85 -28.35 -5.30 26.67
N GLN A 86 -27.65 -4.29 27.18
CA GLN A 86 -27.46 -3.03 26.47
C GLN A 86 -26.43 -3.19 25.36
N ILE A 87 -26.70 -2.62 24.19
CA ILE A 87 -25.77 -2.57 23.06
C ILE A 87 -25.32 -1.13 22.87
N SER A 88 -24.02 -0.89 23.01
CA SER A 88 -23.46 0.45 22.76
C SER A 88 -23.00 0.60 21.32
N VAL A 89 -23.34 1.72 20.68
CA VAL A 89 -22.82 2.11 19.35
C VAL A 89 -21.28 2.15 19.34
N THR A 90 -20.65 2.57 20.44
CA THR A 90 -19.19 2.60 20.53
C THR A 90 -18.58 1.21 20.51
N GLU A 91 -19.24 0.24 21.14
CA GLU A 91 -18.86 -1.17 21.12
C GLU A 91 -19.03 -1.76 19.72
N LEU A 92 -20.15 -1.49 19.05
CA LEU A 92 -20.39 -1.94 17.68
C LEU A 92 -19.39 -1.37 16.68
N ARG A 93 -19.04 -0.08 16.80
CA ARG A 93 -17.96 0.53 15.99
C ARG A 93 -16.62 -0.18 16.20
N TYR A 94 -16.29 -0.51 17.45
CA TYR A 94 -15.05 -1.23 17.77
C TYR A 94 -15.05 -2.64 17.17
N ILE A 95 -16.14 -3.39 17.33
CA ILE A 95 -16.30 -4.74 16.76
C ILE A 95 -16.21 -4.69 15.23
N SER A 96 -16.90 -3.74 14.58
CA SER A 96 -16.88 -3.57 13.11
C SER A 96 -15.46 -3.30 12.59
N ARG A 97 -14.68 -2.41 13.26
CA ARG A 97 -13.28 -2.14 12.88
C ARG A 97 -12.40 -3.39 12.98
N GLU A 98 -12.55 -4.19 14.03
CA GLU A 98 -11.76 -5.42 14.17
C GLU A 98 -12.16 -6.50 13.15
N LEU A 99 -13.45 -6.59 12.80
CA LEU A 99 -13.92 -7.45 11.71
C LEU A 99 -13.36 -6.99 10.36
N LYS A 100 -13.28 -5.68 10.10
CA LYS A 100 -12.62 -5.14 8.90
C LYS A 100 -11.14 -5.54 8.85
N ARG A 101 -10.42 -5.44 9.97
CA ARG A 101 -9.00 -5.82 10.08
C ARG A 101 -8.78 -7.31 9.80
N THR A 102 -9.73 -8.15 10.20
CA THR A 102 -9.73 -9.61 9.95
C THR A 102 -10.41 -10.00 8.63
N ARG A 103 -10.72 -9.03 7.75
CA ARG A 103 -11.37 -9.22 6.44
C ARG A 103 -12.75 -9.87 6.47
N ARG A 104 -13.44 -9.83 7.61
CA ARG A 104 -14.83 -10.30 7.77
C ARG A 104 -15.82 -9.19 7.40
N TYR A 105 -15.75 -8.72 6.15
CA TYR A 105 -16.49 -7.55 5.68
C TYR A 105 -18.01 -7.71 5.73
N LYS A 106 -18.53 -8.92 5.49
CA LYS A 106 -19.97 -9.20 5.57
C LYS A 106 -20.53 -8.97 6.98
N HIS A 107 -19.89 -9.54 8.00
CA HIS A 107 -20.30 -9.34 9.40
C HIS A 107 -20.15 -7.87 9.83
N ALA A 108 -19.08 -7.21 9.40
CA ALA A 108 -18.88 -5.80 9.67
C ALA A 108 -19.99 -4.93 9.04
N LEU A 109 -20.43 -5.28 7.82
CA LEU A 109 -21.52 -4.58 7.13
C LEU A 109 -22.85 -4.78 7.84
N GLU A 110 -23.20 -6.03 8.18
CA GLU A 110 -24.39 -6.37 8.95
C GLU A 110 -24.48 -5.59 10.26
N ILE A 111 -23.36 -5.38 10.96
CA ILE A 111 -23.33 -4.58 12.20
C ILE A 111 -23.62 -3.11 11.92
N ILE A 112 -23.00 -2.51 10.90
CA ILE A 112 -23.25 -1.09 10.57
C ILE A 112 -24.69 -0.89 10.07
N GLU A 113 -25.23 -1.83 9.30
CA GLU A 113 -26.63 -1.78 8.88
C GLU A 113 -27.56 -1.90 10.07
N TRP A 114 -27.28 -2.80 11.01
CA TRP A 114 -28.06 -2.91 12.24
C TRP A 114 -28.03 -1.61 13.05
N MET A 115 -26.86 -0.96 13.17
CA MET A 115 -26.72 0.36 13.83
C MET A 115 -27.61 1.40 13.16
N VAL A 116 -27.68 1.41 11.83
CA VAL A 116 -28.48 2.38 11.07
C VAL A 116 -29.98 2.20 11.35
N HIS A 117 -30.46 0.96 11.37
CA HIS A 117 -31.88 0.68 11.58
C HIS A 117 -32.36 0.94 13.01
N HIS A 118 -31.49 0.83 14.01
CA HIS A 118 -31.89 0.91 15.42
C HIS A 118 -31.54 2.24 16.08
N GLU A 119 -30.49 2.94 15.62
CA GLU A 119 -30.02 4.18 16.23
C GLU A 119 -29.59 5.23 15.19
N GLU A 120 -30.48 5.54 14.25
CA GLU A 120 -30.23 6.47 13.13
C GLU A 120 -29.69 7.84 13.58
N SER A 121 -30.16 8.34 14.73
CA SER A 121 -29.75 9.63 15.28
C SER A 121 -28.31 9.68 15.82
N LYS A 122 -27.63 8.53 15.98
CA LYS A 122 -26.26 8.44 16.50
C LYS A 122 -25.22 8.06 15.44
N ILE A 123 -25.64 7.92 14.18
CA ILE A 123 -24.74 7.64 13.06
C ILE A 123 -23.89 8.88 12.77
N SER A 124 -22.58 8.68 12.68
CA SER A 124 -21.61 9.70 12.30
C SER A 124 -21.24 9.61 10.82
N ASP A 125 -20.65 10.67 10.27
CA ASP A 125 -20.13 10.70 8.90
C ASP A 125 -19.11 9.58 8.64
N ALA A 126 -18.31 9.23 9.65
CA ALA A 126 -17.39 8.12 9.61
C ALA A 126 -18.08 6.74 9.48
N ASP A 127 -19.30 6.60 10.00
CA ASP A 127 -20.08 5.36 9.85
C ASP A 127 -20.62 5.23 8.42
N TYR A 128 -21.10 6.33 7.82
CA TYR A 128 -21.48 6.37 6.39
C TYR A 128 -20.30 6.02 5.48
N ALA A 129 -19.14 6.62 5.73
CA ALA A 129 -17.90 6.29 5.02
C ALA A 129 -17.53 4.81 5.19
N SER A 130 -17.53 4.29 6.42
CA SER A 130 -17.23 2.87 6.66
C SER A 130 -18.23 1.94 5.96
N ARG A 131 -19.51 2.34 5.84
CA ARG A 131 -20.51 1.58 5.09
C ARG A 131 -20.21 1.56 3.59
N ILE A 132 -19.82 2.69 2.99
CA ILE A 132 -19.40 2.75 1.56
C ILE A 132 -18.24 1.79 1.30
N ASP A 133 -17.19 1.84 2.12
CA ASP A 133 -16.05 0.92 2.03
C ASP A 133 -16.50 -0.54 2.14
N LEU A 134 -17.32 -0.89 3.14
CA LEU A 134 -17.82 -2.26 3.32
C LEU A 134 -18.71 -2.75 2.19
N ILE A 135 -19.63 -1.92 1.70
CA ILE A 135 -20.47 -2.25 0.53
C ILE A 135 -19.57 -2.53 -0.68
N SER A 136 -18.52 -1.72 -0.89
CA SER A 136 -17.59 -1.92 -2.00
C SER A 136 -16.88 -3.28 -1.93
N LYS A 137 -16.53 -3.75 -0.72
CA LYS A 137 -15.86 -5.05 -0.51
C LYS A 137 -16.81 -6.25 -0.58
N VAL A 138 -18.08 -6.08 -0.20
CA VAL A 138 -19.05 -7.18 -0.12
C VAL A 138 -19.85 -7.33 -1.41
N PHE A 139 -20.31 -6.21 -1.98
CA PHE A 139 -21.23 -6.18 -3.13
C PHE A 139 -20.62 -5.55 -4.39
N GLY A 140 -19.37 -5.09 -4.31
CA GLY A 140 -18.67 -4.45 -5.42
C GLY A 140 -18.88 -2.95 -5.50
N ILE A 141 -18.08 -2.32 -6.34
CA ILE A 141 -17.97 -0.86 -6.43
C ILE A 141 -19.27 -0.19 -6.92
N ASP A 142 -20.03 -0.85 -7.80
CA ASP A 142 -21.29 -0.30 -8.33
C ASP A 142 -22.39 -0.21 -7.28
N ALA A 143 -22.39 -1.14 -6.31
CA ALA A 143 -23.31 -1.07 -5.18
C ALA A 143 -22.92 0.09 -4.24
N ALA A 144 -21.61 0.31 -4.05
CA ALA A 144 -21.12 1.41 -3.22
C ALA A 144 -21.43 2.79 -3.83
N GLU A 145 -21.26 2.94 -5.15
CA GLU A 145 -21.63 4.17 -5.85
C GLU A 145 -23.15 4.42 -5.78
N ARG A 146 -23.98 3.40 -6.04
CA ARG A 146 -25.44 3.53 -5.93
C ARG A 146 -25.87 3.96 -4.53
N TYR A 147 -25.26 3.39 -3.50
CA TYR A 147 -25.50 3.81 -2.12
C TYR A 147 -25.10 5.26 -1.89
N PHE A 148 -23.89 5.65 -2.29
CA PHE A 148 -23.40 7.03 -2.16
C PHE A 148 -24.31 8.02 -2.89
N GLU A 149 -24.72 7.73 -4.12
CA GLU A 149 -25.57 8.65 -4.87
C GLU A 149 -26.96 8.80 -4.27
N GLY A 150 -27.49 7.75 -3.65
CA GLY A 150 -28.74 7.75 -2.90
C GLY A 150 -28.67 8.46 -1.54
N LEU A 151 -27.50 8.85 -1.04
CA LEU A 151 -27.39 9.60 0.22
C LEU A 151 -28.02 10.99 0.09
N HIS A 152 -28.69 11.42 1.15
CA HIS A 152 -29.11 12.81 1.30
C HIS A 152 -27.91 13.75 1.22
N LEU A 153 -28.11 14.96 0.69
CA LEU A 153 -27.02 15.94 0.53
C LEU A 153 -26.30 16.24 1.85
N ALA A 154 -27.02 16.27 2.97
CA ALA A 154 -26.46 16.47 4.31
C ALA A 154 -25.51 15.34 4.75
N SER A 155 -25.68 14.12 4.22
CA SER A 155 -24.84 12.96 4.52
C SER A 155 -23.70 12.78 3.50
N LYS A 156 -23.66 13.58 2.43
CA LYS A 156 -22.54 13.60 1.47
C LYS A 156 -21.42 14.51 1.99
N THR A 157 -20.74 14.04 3.04
CA THR A 157 -19.63 14.75 3.70
C THR A 157 -18.27 14.41 3.08
N THR A 158 -17.22 15.11 3.54
CA THR A 158 -15.83 14.87 3.10
C THR A 158 -15.41 13.41 3.29
N GLU A 159 -15.84 12.76 4.38
CA GLU A 159 -15.56 11.36 4.68
C GLU A 159 -16.19 10.42 3.66
N THR A 160 -17.45 10.66 3.28
CA THR A 160 -18.16 9.81 2.32
C THR A 160 -17.59 9.92 0.91
N TYR A 161 -17.27 11.14 0.46
CA TYR A 161 -16.56 11.39 -0.79
C TYR A 161 -15.18 10.70 -0.80
N THR A 162 -14.40 10.88 0.27
CA THR A 162 -13.07 10.26 0.41
C THR A 162 -13.17 8.74 0.41
N SER A 163 -14.19 8.16 1.06
CA SER A 163 -14.37 6.72 1.09
C SER A 163 -14.76 6.14 -0.27
N LEU A 164 -15.60 6.82 -1.04
CA LEU A 164 -15.93 6.36 -2.40
C LEU A 164 -14.70 6.49 -3.31
N LEU A 165 -13.94 7.58 -3.18
CA LEU A 165 -12.69 7.77 -3.90
C LEU A 165 -11.67 6.68 -3.58
N HIS A 166 -11.52 6.32 -2.30
CA HIS A 166 -10.69 5.20 -1.85
C HIS A 166 -11.14 3.86 -2.46
N ALA A 167 -12.46 3.62 -2.54
CA ALA A 167 -13.01 2.42 -3.16
C ALA A 167 -12.71 2.35 -4.67
N TYR A 168 -12.79 3.48 -5.38
CA TYR A 168 -12.35 3.58 -6.78
C TYR A 168 -10.86 3.36 -6.94
N ALA A 169 -10.04 3.98 -6.10
CA ALA A 169 -8.58 3.82 -6.09
C ALA A 169 -8.18 2.36 -5.88
N GLY A 170 -8.74 1.70 -4.86
CA GLY A 170 -8.49 0.30 -4.55
C GLY A 170 -8.94 -0.68 -5.65
N SER A 171 -9.92 -0.29 -6.46
CA SER A 171 -10.44 -1.08 -7.58
C SER A 171 -9.85 -0.63 -8.94
N LYS A 172 -8.89 0.31 -8.94
CA LYS A 172 -8.25 0.88 -10.14
C LYS A 172 -9.23 1.47 -11.17
N GLN A 173 -10.34 2.04 -10.70
CA GLN A 173 -11.37 2.66 -11.57
C GLN A 173 -11.01 4.11 -11.89
N THR A 174 -10.01 4.32 -12.75
CA THR A 174 -9.39 5.64 -12.98
C THR A 174 -10.39 6.70 -13.44
N GLU A 175 -11.21 6.42 -14.45
CA GLU A 175 -12.15 7.39 -15.02
C GLU A 175 -13.21 7.84 -14.00
N ARG A 176 -13.73 6.90 -13.21
CA ARG A 176 -14.73 7.20 -12.16
C ARG A 176 -14.12 7.99 -11.01
N ALA A 177 -12.88 7.68 -10.63
CA ALA A 177 -12.14 8.43 -9.64
C ALA A 177 -11.87 9.87 -10.09
N GLU A 178 -11.44 10.07 -11.35
CA GLU A 178 -11.21 11.39 -11.94
C GLU A 178 -12.51 12.22 -11.98
N ALA A 179 -13.63 11.61 -12.36
CA ALA A 179 -14.94 12.27 -12.35
C ALA A 179 -15.38 12.67 -10.94
N LEU A 180 -15.20 11.80 -9.96
CA LEU A 180 -15.52 12.10 -8.55
C LEU A 180 -14.59 13.18 -7.99
N PHE A 181 -13.30 13.12 -8.31
CA PHE A 181 -12.31 14.11 -7.87
C PHE A 181 -12.59 15.50 -8.46
N LYS A 182 -13.04 15.57 -9.72
CA LYS A 182 -13.51 16.81 -10.31
C LYS A 182 -14.68 17.41 -9.51
N ARG A 183 -15.68 16.60 -9.14
CA ARG A 183 -16.80 17.03 -8.27
C ARG A 183 -16.30 17.52 -6.91
N ILE A 184 -15.32 16.83 -6.32
CA ILE A 184 -14.68 17.24 -5.05
C ILE A 184 -14.04 18.63 -5.20
N ILE A 185 -13.31 18.87 -6.29
CA ILE A 185 -12.65 20.17 -6.54
C ILE A 185 -13.67 21.29 -6.78
N GLU A 186 -14.79 20.99 -7.45
CA GLU A 186 -15.86 21.96 -7.73
C GLU A 186 -16.75 22.23 -6.50
N THR A 187 -16.67 21.41 -5.46
CA THR A 187 -17.43 21.58 -4.23
C THR A 187 -16.74 22.55 -3.29
N ASP A 188 -17.27 23.77 -3.19
CA ASP A 188 -16.75 24.80 -2.27
C ASP A 188 -17.39 24.74 -0.86
N SER A 189 -18.47 23.98 -0.68
CA SER A 189 -19.15 23.83 0.62
C SER A 189 -18.45 22.86 1.58
N LEU A 190 -17.45 22.10 1.10
CA LEU A 190 -16.76 21.06 1.87
C LEU A 190 -15.25 21.30 1.86
N THR A 191 -14.61 21.12 3.02
CA THR A 191 -13.16 21.31 3.18
C THR A 191 -12.45 19.96 3.21
N PHE A 192 -11.86 19.58 2.08
CA PHE A 192 -11.13 18.31 1.96
C PHE A 192 -9.70 18.42 2.47
N GLY A 193 -9.27 17.43 3.25
CA GLY A 193 -7.88 17.31 3.71
C GLY A 193 -6.97 16.58 2.73
N ALA A 194 -5.66 16.56 3.04
CA ALA A 194 -4.60 15.94 2.23
C ALA A 194 -4.88 14.48 1.86
N ILE A 195 -5.55 13.73 2.73
CA ILE A 195 -5.94 12.33 2.48
C ILE A 195 -6.69 12.14 1.15
N THR A 196 -7.59 13.06 0.79
CA THR A 196 -8.39 12.97 -0.45
C THR A 196 -7.52 13.05 -1.69
N TYR A 197 -6.53 13.94 -1.66
CA TYR A 197 -5.56 14.13 -2.75
C TYR A 197 -4.59 12.95 -2.81
N ASN A 198 -4.17 12.46 -1.65
CA ASN A 198 -3.31 11.30 -1.52
C ASN A 198 -3.94 10.03 -2.11
N GLU A 199 -5.28 9.87 -2.03
CA GLU A 199 -6.00 8.78 -2.71
C GLU A 199 -5.85 8.88 -4.23
N MET A 200 -6.01 10.07 -4.84
CA MET A 200 -5.80 10.25 -6.28
C MET A 200 -4.35 10.03 -6.69
N MET A 201 -3.40 10.58 -5.94
CA MET A 201 -1.97 10.36 -6.18
C MET A 201 -1.63 8.87 -6.10
N THR A 202 -2.17 8.16 -5.10
CA THR A 202 -1.98 6.72 -4.93
C THR A 202 -2.60 5.93 -6.08
N LEU A 203 -3.80 6.31 -6.53
CA LEU A 203 -4.44 5.71 -7.70
C LEU A 203 -3.57 5.87 -8.95
N TYR A 204 -3.14 7.09 -9.29
CA TYR A 204 -2.28 7.35 -10.43
C TYR A 204 -0.98 6.54 -10.36
N MET A 205 -0.35 6.53 -9.19
CA MET A 205 0.80 5.68 -8.84
C MET A 205 0.50 4.18 -8.80
N SER A 206 -0.74 3.73 -8.93
CA SER A 206 -1.09 2.30 -9.00
C SER A 206 -1.45 1.84 -10.40
N VAL A 207 -1.89 2.76 -11.28
CA VAL A 207 -2.40 2.45 -12.64
C VAL A 207 -1.47 2.79 -13.78
N GLY A 208 -0.51 3.69 -13.59
CA GLY A 208 0.63 3.86 -14.51
C GLY A 208 0.93 5.32 -14.79
N GLN A 209 0.18 6.23 -14.19
CA GLN A 209 0.04 7.60 -14.65
C GLN A 209 0.74 8.56 -13.69
N VAL A 210 2.00 8.26 -13.32
CA VAL A 210 2.76 9.04 -12.33
C VAL A 210 2.94 10.49 -12.74
N GLU A 211 2.91 10.77 -14.04
CA GLU A 211 2.99 12.11 -14.63
C GLU A 211 1.83 13.02 -14.22
N LYS A 212 0.69 12.46 -13.79
CA LYS A 212 -0.46 13.21 -13.27
C LYS A 212 -0.33 13.57 -11.77
N VAL A 213 0.63 13.00 -11.05
CA VAL A 213 0.81 13.26 -9.61
C VAL A 213 1.13 14.74 -9.34
N PRO A 214 2.02 15.43 -10.09
CA PRO A 214 2.24 16.86 -9.94
C PRO A 214 0.97 17.70 -10.16
N GLU A 215 0.07 17.31 -11.08
CA GLU A 215 -1.18 18.03 -11.30
C GLU A 215 -2.08 18.02 -10.05
N VAL A 216 -2.13 16.88 -9.33
CA VAL A 216 -2.87 16.76 -8.07
C VAL A 216 -2.26 17.66 -6.99
N ILE A 217 -0.94 17.78 -6.94
CA ILE A 217 -0.23 18.68 -6.02
C ILE A 217 -0.58 20.14 -6.29
N GLU A 218 -0.61 20.56 -7.56
CA GLU A 218 -1.01 21.92 -7.92
C GLU A 218 -2.48 22.20 -7.52
N VAL A 219 -3.37 21.22 -7.67
CA VAL A 219 -4.74 21.35 -7.16
C VAL A 219 -4.77 21.48 -5.63
N LEU A 220 -4.04 20.64 -4.91
CA LEU A 220 -3.92 20.64 -3.45
C LEU A 220 -3.45 22.02 -2.94
N LYS A 221 -2.41 22.58 -3.57
CA LYS A 221 -1.89 23.93 -3.29
C LYS A 221 -2.90 25.03 -3.60
N ARG A 222 -3.57 24.96 -4.76
CA ARG A 222 -4.61 25.93 -5.15
C ARG A 222 -5.78 25.94 -4.17
N LYS A 223 -6.14 24.76 -3.63
CA LYS A 223 -7.16 24.62 -2.58
C LYS A 223 -6.62 24.93 -1.17
N LYS A 224 -5.37 25.41 -1.06
CA LYS A 224 -4.71 25.82 0.18
C LYS A 224 -4.66 24.71 1.24
N VAL A 225 -4.57 23.47 0.80
CA VAL A 225 -4.39 22.31 1.67
C VAL A 225 -2.89 22.07 1.79
N SER A 226 -2.37 21.97 3.01
CA SER A 226 -0.95 21.69 3.23
C SER A 226 -0.62 20.23 2.90
N PRO A 227 0.46 19.96 2.14
CA PRO A 227 0.93 18.60 1.94
C PRO A 227 1.31 17.94 3.28
N ASP A 228 0.95 16.67 3.46
CA ASP A 228 1.39 15.89 4.62
C ASP A 228 2.61 15.01 4.29
N ILE A 229 3.12 14.28 5.28
CA ILE A 229 4.25 13.35 5.11
C ILE A 229 3.97 12.34 3.99
N PHE A 230 2.72 11.90 3.88
CA PHE A 230 2.34 10.92 2.89
C PHE A 230 2.27 11.56 1.49
N THR A 231 1.76 12.78 1.38
CA THR A 231 1.75 13.59 0.16
C THR A 231 3.17 13.77 -0.39
N TYR A 232 4.11 14.23 0.45
CA TYR A 232 5.51 14.39 0.03
C TYR A 232 6.14 13.08 -0.41
N ASN A 233 5.90 11.98 0.31
CA ASN A 233 6.40 10.67 -0.08
C ASN A 233 5.86 10.22 -1.45
N LEU A 234 4.57 10.44 -1.74
CA LEU A 234 3.97 10.10 -3.04
C LEU A 234 4.52 11.01 -4.16
N TRP A 235 4.71 12.30 -3.88
CA TRP A 235 5.22 13.25 -4.86
C TRP A 235 6.69 12.95 -5.21
N LEU A 236 7.54 12.73 -4.21
CA LEU A 236 8.92 12.32 -4.39
C LEU A 236 9.04 10.98 -5.12
N SER A 237 8.19 10.02 -4.76
CA SER A 237 8.05 8.72 -5.41
C SER A 237 7.73 8.86 -6.90
N SER A 238 6.82 9.76 -7.27
CA SER A 238 6.49 10.06 -8.67
C SER A 238 7.65 10.70 -9.43
N CYS A 239 8.48 11.52 -8.78
CA CYS A 239 9.66 12.13 -9.39
C CYS A 239 10.79 11.12 -9.62
N ALA A 240 10.98 10.19 -8.67
CA ALA A 240 11.92 9.08 -8.86
C ALA A 240 11.49 8.17 -10.01
N ALA A 241 10.18 7.97 -10.19
CA ALA A 241 9.61 7.24 -11.32
C ALA A 241 9.84 7.92 -12.68
N THR A 242 9.75 9.26 -12.73
CA THR A 242 9.90 10.06 -13.97
C THR A 242 11.32 10.57 -14.22
N PHE A 243 12.27 10.30 -13.32
CA PHE A 243 13.65 10.81 -13.38
C PHE A 243 13.78 12.34 -13.38
N ASN A 244 12.78 13.04 -12.86
CA ASN A 244 12.81 14.48 -12.84
C ASN A 244 13.59 14.99 -11.61
N ILE A 245 14.91 15.02 -11.72
CA ILE A 245 15.82 15.44 -10.63
C ILE A 245 15.70 16.93 -10.31
N ASP A 246 15.32 17.75 -11.28
CA ASP A 246 15.09 19.17 -11.04
C ASP A 246 13.81 19.39 -10.24
N GLU A 247 12.75 18.64 -10.54
CA GLU A 247 11.53 18.64 -9.74
C GLU A 247 11.78 18.10 -8.33
N LEU A 248 12.58 17.03 -8.21
CA LEU A 248 12.99 16.50 -6.92
C LEU A 248 13.69 17.57 -6.05
N ARG A 249 14.58 18.38 -6.62
CA ARG A 249 15.22 19.49 -5.88
C ARG A 249 14.21 20.53 -5.42
N LYS A 250 13.24 20.88 -6.26
CA LYS A 250 12.18 21.84 -5.89
C LYS A 250 11.36 21.30 -4.73
N ILE A 251 10.99 20.02 -4.75
CA ILE A 251 10.25 19.38 -3.66
C ILE A 251 11.05 19.44 -2.36
N LEU A 252 12.35 19.13 -2.39
CA LEU A 252 13.19 19.18 -1.19
C LEU A 252 13.32 20.59 -0.63
N GLU A 253 13.44 21.61 -1.49
CA GLU A 253 13.47 23.00 -1.06
C GLU A 253 12.12 23.44 -0.48
N GLU A 254 11.01 23.02 -1.08
CA GLU A 254 9.66 23.27 -0.57
C GLU A 254 9.46 22.62 0.80
N MET A 255 9.85 21.36 0.95
CA MET A 255 9.85 20.67 2.23
C MET A 255 10.72 21.39 3.26
N ARG A 256 11.85 22.00 2.86
CA ARG A 256 12.73 22.76 3.77
C ARG A 256 12.06 24.04 4.27
N ARG A 257 11.28 24.69 3.42
CA ARG A 257 10.49 25.87 3.78
C ARG A 257 9.32 25.52 4.71
N ASP A 258 8.73 24.34 4.53
CA ASP A 258 7.64 23.82 5.38
C ASP A 258 8.16 23.16 6.67
N ALA A 259 9.42 22.71 6.69
CA ALA A 259 10.04 21.94 7.78
C ALA A 259 10.18 22.70 9.10
N SER A 260 9.96 24.02 9.13
CA SER A 260 9.86 24.78 10.39
C SER A 260 8.75 24.25 11.33
N SER A 261 7.86 23.39 10.84
CA SER A 261 6.81 22.72 11.62
C SER A 261 7.17 21.32 12.16
N TYR A 262 8.26 20.67 11.72
CA TYR A 262 8.55 19.28 12.12
C TYR A 262 10.05 18.92 12.03
N GLU A 263 10.68 18.73 13.20
CA GLU A 263 12.12 18.45 13.36
C GLU A 263 12.64 17.21 12.60
N GLY A 264 11.75 16.28 12.20
CA GLY A 264 12.13 15.07 11.47
C GLY A 264 12.52 15.28 10.00
N TRP A 265 12.09 16.39 9.38
CA TRP A 265 12.33 16.62 7.95
C TRP A 265 13.73 17.13 7.64
N ALA A 266 14.35 17.91 8.53
CA ALA A 266 15.66 18.50 8.28
C ALA A 266 16.70 17.44 7.93
N ARG A 267 16.78 16.37 8.73
CA ARG A 267 17.69 15.24 8.46
C ARG A 267 17.35 14.47 7.18
N TYR A 268 16.06 14.33 6.86
CA TYR A 268 15.62 13.65 5.64
C TYR A 268 16.01 14.44 4.38
N ILE A 269 15.82 15.77 4.42
CA ILE A 269 16.21 16.69 3.35
C ILE A 269 17.72 16.72 3.20
N ASP A 270 18.46 16.79 4.32
CA ASP A 270 19.92 16.82 4.33
C ASP A 270 20.51 15.52 3.76
N LEU A 271 20.02 14.34 4.20
CA LEU A 271 20.43 13.05 3.65
C LEU A 271 20.10 12.96 2.17
N THR A 272 18.89 13.30 1.76
CA THR A 272 18.54 13.29 0.32
C THR A 272 19.44 14.22 -0.49
N SER A 273 19.74 15.40 0.03
CA SER A 273 20.61 16.38 -0.65
C SER A 273 22.05 15.88 -0.76
N ILE A 274 22.61 15.28 0.29
CA ILE A 274 23.95 14.66 0.29
C ILE A 274 24.02 13.58 -0.79
N TYR A 275 23.00 12.72 -0.85
CA TYR A 275 22.96 11.58 -1.76
C TYR A 275 22.69 11.99 -3.23
N ILE A 276 21.88 13.04 -3.47
CA ILE A 276 21.74 13.66 -4.79
C ILE A 276 23.06 14.31 -5.23
N ASN A 277 23.77 14.99 -4.32
CA ASN A 277 25.02 15.65 -4.65
C ASN A 277 26.18 14.66 -4.85
N SER A 278 26.25 13.58 -4.05
CA SER A 278 27.25 12.51 -4.22
C SER A 278 27.03 11.72 -5.51
N SER A 279 25.78 11.58 -5.98
CA SER A 279 25.48 10.96 -7.27
C SER A 279 26.07 11.70 -8.48
N ARG A 280 26.40 12.99 -8.33
CA ARG A 280 27.12 13.78 -9.36
C ARG A 280 28.64 13.74 -9.17
N LEU A 281 29.11 13.44 -7.96
CA LEU A 281 30.53 13.43 -7.59
C LEU A 281 31.20 12.06 -7.81
N SER A 282 30.52 11.08 -8.40
CA SER A 282 31.17 9.87 -8.93
C SER A 282 32.12 10.15 -10.10
N SER A 283 32.28 11.41 -10.54
CA SER A 283 33.41 11.86 -11.35
C SER A 283 34.51 12.63 -10.58
N ALA A 284 34.36 12.89 -9.27
CA ALA A 284 35.35 13.59 -8.45
C ALA A 284 35.18 13.29 -6.93
N GLU A 285 35.99 12.33 -6.48
CA GLU A 285 36.54 12.08 -5.13
C GLU A 285 35.82 12.53 -3.83
N SER A 286 35.71 11.53 -2.94
CA SER A 286 35.81 11.58 -1.47
C SER A 286 34.98 12.61 -0.70
N SER A 287 33.73 12.26 -0.41
CA SER A 287 33.16 12.54 0.91
C SER A 287 32.30 11.34 1.35
N SER A 288 32.80 10.59 2.34
CA SER A 288 32.11 9.43 2.89
C SER A 288 30.99 9.90 3.85
N PRO A 289 29.71 9.59 3.61
CA PRO A 289 28.59 10.03 4.47
C PRO A 289 28.50 9.27 5.81
N VAL A 290 29.39 8.29 6.03
CA VAL A 290 29.31 7.28 7.09
C VAL A 290 29.36 7.87 8.51
N GLU A 291 29.89 9.08 8.68
CA GLU A 291 30.08 9.67 10.02
C GLU A 291 28.85 10.41 10.57
N ALA A 292 27.84 10.69 9.74
CA ALA A 292 26.61 11.37 10.17
C ALA A 292 25.57 10.42 10.84
N GLU A 293 25.83 9.11 10.89
CA GLU A 293 24.82 8.07 11.09
C GLU A 293 24.73 7.47 12.52
N LYS A 294 25.38 8.06 13.53
CA LYS A 294 25.54 7.40 14.84
C LYS A 294 24.32 7.38 15.78
N SER A 295 23.16 7.90 15.40
CA SER A 295 21.97 7.87 16.28
C SER A 295 20.64 7.89 15.52
N ILE A 296 20.28 6.74 14.94
CA ILE A 296 19.07 6.57 14.14
C ILE A 296 17.95 5.94 14.99
N SER A 297 16.71 6.41 14.83
CA SER A 297 15.44 6.02 15.46
C SER A 297 14.44 5.47 14.42
N GLN A 298 13.28 4.98 14.89
CA GLN A 298 12.27 4.33 14.05
C GLN A 298 11.66 5.22 12.94
N ARG A 299 11.74 6.57 13.06
CA ARG A 299 11.28 7.51 12.03
C ARG A 299 12.21 7.61 10.81
N GLU A 300 13.49 7.25 10.95
CA GLU A 300 14.50 7.37 9.90
C GLU A 300 14.51 6.22 8.88
N TRP A 301 13.73 5.15 9.09
CA TRP A 301 13.56 4.06 8.12
C TRP A 301 12.87 4.48 6.82
N VAL A 302 12.01 5.51 6.91
CA VAL A 302 11.37 6.13 5.74
C VAL A 302 12.42 6.78 4.82
N THR A 303 13.57 7.19 5.37
CA THR A 303 14.67 7.81 4.65
C THR A 303 15.41 6.81 3.75
N TYR A 304 15.77 5.63 4.25
CA TYR A 304 16.49 4.64 3.43
C TYR A 304 15.62 4.02 2.34
N ASP A 305 14.36 3.69 2.64
CA ASP A 305 13.40 3.25 1.63
C ASP A 305 13.35 4.26 0.48
N PHE A 306 13.25 5.54 0.81
CA PHE A 306 13.20 6.60 -0.18
C PHE A 306 14.51 6.77 -0.98
N LEU A 307 15.67 6.78 -0.32
CA LEU A 307 16.97 6.87 -0.98
C LEU A 307 17.17 5.69 -1.95
N LEU A 308 16.77 4.48 -1.54
CA LEU A 308 16.77 3.31 -2.42
C LEU A 308 15.86 3.53 -3.62
N ILE A 309 14.63 4.02 -3.43
CA ILE A 309 13.71 4.33 -4.53
C ILE A 309 14.35 5.30 -5.52
N LEU A 310 14.94 6.38 -5.02
CA LEU A 310 15.57 7.43 -5.82
C LEU A 310 16.76 6.91 -6.62
N HIS A 311 17.71 6.23 -5.96
CA HIS A 311 18.93 5.75 -6.64
C HIS A 311 18.67 4.56 -7.56
N THR A 312 17.65 3.75 -7.27
CA THR A 312 17.14 2.74 -8.21
C THR A 312 16.53 3.38 -9.43
N GLY A 313 15.80 4.49 -9.26
CA GLY A 313 15.43 5.39 -10.34
C GLY A 313 16.67 5.72 -11.14
N LEU A 314 17.60 6.48 -10.57
CA LEU A 314 18.85 6.97 -11.19
C LEU A 314 19.78 5.92 -11.81
N GLY A 315 19.56 4.62 -11.61
CA GLY A 315 20.46 3.57 -12.10
C GLY A 315 21.78 3.47 -11.33
N ASN A 316 21.87 4.09 -10.16
CA ASN A 316 23.13 4.22 -9.41
C ASN A 316 23.30 3.05 -8.42
N LYS A 317 23.91 1.96 -8.92
CA LYS A 317 24.23 0.77 -8.12
C LYS A 317 25.14 1.10 -6.94
N ASP A 318 26.18 1.91 -7.14
CA ASP A 318 27.18 2.20 -6.10
C ASP A 318 26.52 2.84 -4.87
N MET A 319 25.52 3.70 -5.10
CA MET A 319 24.79 4.31 -3.99
C MET A 319 23.86 3.31 -3.30
N ILE A 320 23.22 2.40 -4.05
CA ILE A 320 22.43 1.31 -3.45
C ILE A 320 23.32 0.42 -2.58
N ASP A 321 24.54 0.10 -3.03
CA ASP A 321 25.53 -0.65 -2.27
C ASP A 321 25.95 0.09 -0.99
N GLN A 322 26.13 1.41 -1.05
CA GLN A 322 26.44 2.25 0.12
C GLN A 322 25.28 2.28 1.13
N ILE A 323 24.05 2.48 0.65
CA ILE A 323 22.84 2.45 1.50
C ILE A 323 22.68 1.08 2.14
N TRP A 324 22.85 0.01 1.37
CA TRP A 324 22.74 -1.35 1.88
C TRP A 324 23.82 -1.66 2.92
N LYS A 325 25.06 -1.21 2.69
CA LYS A 325 26.14 -1.33 3.67
C LYS A 325 25.83 -0.55 4.96
N SER A 326 25.31 0.67 4.85
CA SER A 326 24.90 1.46 6.01
C SER A 326 23.78 0.76 6.79
N LEU A 327 22.72 0.32 6.12
CA LEU A 327 21.61 -0.43 6.73
C LEU A 327 22.09 -1.64 7.54
N ARG A 328 23.07 -2.39 7.02
CA ARG A 328 23.67 -3.54 7.73
C ARG A 328 24.55 -3.16 8.92
N ASN A 329 25.20 -2.00 8.86
CA ASN A 329 26.09 -1.52 9.92
C ASN A 329 25.33 -0.86 11.08
N THR A 330 24.03 -0.58 10.91
CA THR A 330 23.21 -0.09 12.02
C THR A 330 22.95 -1.22 13.03
N ASN A 331 23.11 -0.93 14.32
CA ASN A 331 22.78 -1.86 15.42
C ASN A 331 21.26 -2.10 15.60
N GLN A 332 20.44 -1.78 14.60
CA GLN A 332 18.99 -1.88 14.65
C GLN A 332 18.46 -3.06 13.84
N LYS A 333 17.32 -3.61 14.27
CA LYS A 333 16.69 -4.76 13.63
C LYS A 333 16.10 -4.35 12.28
N LEU A 334 16.64 -4.89 11.19
CA LEU A 334 16.10 -4.74 9.83
C LEU A 334 14.71 -5.38 9.74
N SER A 335 13.75 -4.68 9.14
CA SER A 335 12.39 -5.19 8.92
C SER A 335 12.29 -5.95 7.59
N SER A 336 11.31 -6.84 7.44
CA SER A 336 11.00 -7.51 6.16
C SER A 336 10.82 -6.50 5.02
N ARG A 337 10.24 -5.34 5.31
CA ARG A 337 10.05 -4.26 4.33
C ARG A 337 11.38 -3.74 3.77
N SER A 338 12.40 -3.60 4.60
CA SER A 338 13.71 -3.08 4.22
C SER A 338 14.42 -4.02 3.25
N TYR A 339 14.36 -5.34 3.53
CA TYR A 339 14.87 -6.35 2.60
C TYR A 339 14.13 -6.32 1.27
N ILE A 340 12.79 -6.22 1.28
CA ILE A 340 12.00 -6.15 0.06
C ILE A 340 12.38 -4.91 -0.77
N CYS A 341 12.60 -3.75 -0.14
CA CYS A 341 13.01 -2.54 -0.85
C CYS A 341 14.37 -2.71 -1.55
N VAL A 342 15.41 -3.14 -0.82
CA VAL A 342 16.77 -3.35 -1.38
C VAL A 342 16.77 -4.44 -2.45
N LEU A 343 16.06 -5.54 -2.19
CA LEU A 343 15.90 -6.64 -3.15
C LEU A 343 15.25 -6.14 -4.44
N SER A 344 14.14 -5.40 -4.32
CA SER A 344 13.46 -4.78 -5.47
C SER A 344 14.43 -3.88 -6.22
N SER A 345 15.20 -3.05 -5.53
CA SER A 345 16.20 -2.16 -6.12
C SER A 345 17.23 -2.89 -7.00
N TYR A 346 17.86 -3.95 -6.48
CA TYR A 346 18.85 -4.71 -7.26
C TYR A 346 18.23 -5.45 -8.45
N LEU A 347 17.06 -6.09 -8.24
CA LEU A 347 16.33 -6.76 -9.32
C LEU A 347 15.95 -5.77 -10.43
N MET A 348 15.55 -4.56 -10.06
CA MET A 348 15.21 -3.52 -11.03
C MET A 348 16.40 -3.09 -11.89
N LEU A 349 17.61 -3.08 -11.33
CA LEU A 349 18.84 -2.76 -12.05
C LEU A 349 19.47 -3.96 -12.79
N GLY A 350 18.87 -5.15 -12.67
CA GLY A 350 19.40 -6.39 -13.27
C GLY A 350 20.57 -7.00 -12.49
N HIS A 351 20.80 -6.56 -11.26
CA HIS A 351 21.88 -7.04 -10.40
C HIS A 351 21.43 -8.28 -9.59
N LEU A 352 21.29 -9.42 -10.30
CA LEU A 352 20.76 -10.67 -9.74
C LEU A 352 21.66 -11.30 -8.66
N ARG A 353 22.98 -11.06 -8.72
CA ARG A 353 23.92 -11.57 -7.72
C ARG A 353 23.64 -10.91 -6.36
N GLU A 354 23.63 -9.59 -6.34
CA GLU A 354 23.36 -8.80 -5.14
C GLU A 354 21.94 -9.03 -4.62
N ALA A 355 20.95 -9.18 -5.50
CA ALA A 355 19.61 -9.62 -5.13
C ALA A 355 19.62 -10.98 -4.42
N GLY A 356 20.42 -11.93 -4.91
CA GLY A 356 20.63 -13.23 -4.27
C GLY A 356 21.26 -13.12 -2.88
N ASP A 357 22.25 -12.24 -2.71
CA ASP A 357 22.92 -12.00 -1.43
C ASP A 357 21.94 -11.41 -0.39
N VAL A 358 21.02 -10.54 -0.82
CA VAL A 358 19.98 -9.98 0.05
C VAL A 358 19.01 -11.08 0.52
N ILE A 359 18.65 -12.04 -0.34
CA ILE A 359 17.79 -13.18 0.03
C ILE A 359 18.47 -14.07 1.07
N ASP A 360 19.74 -14.40 0.87
CA ASP A 360 20.50 -15.23 1.82
C ASP A 360 20.57 -14.55 3.19
N GLN A 361 20.89 -13.26 3.20
CA GLN A 361 20.95 -12.48 4.44
C GLN A 361 19.59 -12.38 5.14
N TRP A 362 18.50 -12.28 4.38
CA TRP A 362 17.16 -12.30 4.96
C TRP A 362 16.82 -13.66 5.58
N LYS A 363 17.20 -14.77 4.94
CA LYS A 363 17.01 -16.13 5.50
C LYS A 363 17.82 -16.39 6.74
N GLU A 364 19.04 -15.86 6.81
CA GLU A 364 19.93 -15.99 7.96
C GLU A 364 19.56 -15.02 9.10
N SER A 365 18.67 -14.07 8.84
CA SER A 365 18.24 -13.08 9.82
C SER A 365 17.41 -13.72 10.94
N LYS A 366 17.92 -13.66 12.17
CA LYS A 366 17.20 -14.10 13.38
C LYS A 366 16.10 -13.12 13.82
N THR A 367 16.02 -11.93 13.22
CA THR A 367 15.16 -10.83 13.68
C THR A 367 13.82 -10.77 12.97
N THR A 368 13.73 -11.30 11.76
CA THR A 368 12.51 -11.32 10.95
C THR A 368 12.45 -12.62 10.17
N GLU A 369 11.34 -13.33 10.27
CA GLU A 369 11.13 -14.52 9.44
C GLU A 369 11.12 -14.14 7.96
N PHE A 370 11.72 -15.02 7.16
CA PHE A 370 11.77 -14.87 5.71
C PHE A 370 10.35 -15.01 5.13
N ASP A 371 9.87 -13.95 4.48
CA ASP A 371 8.53 -13.91 3.89
C ASP A 371 8.59 -14.35 2.41
N ALA A 372 8.37 -15.63 2.15
CA ALA A 372 8.33 -16.17 0.80
C ALA A 372 7.19 -15.55 -0.04
N SER A 373 6.07 -15.19 0.58
CA SER A 373 4.94 -14.54 -0.10
C SER A 373 5.32 -13.15 -0.63
N ALA A 374 6.24 -12.44 0.05
CA ALA A 374 6.75 -11.17 -0.44
C ALA A 374 7.55 -11.34 -1.75
N CYS A 375 8.32 -12.42 -1.89
CA CYS A 375 9.01 -12.74 -3.14
C CYS A 375 8.02 -13.09 -4.26
N SER A 376 6.99 -13.90 -3.97
CA SER A 376 5.90 -14.17 -4.93
C SER A 376 5.21 -12.88 -5.38
N ARG A 377 4.97 -11.94 -4.47
CA ARG A 377 4.37 -10.64 -4.78
C ARG A 377 5.27 -9.75 -5.64
N ILE A 378 6.59 -9.77 -5.45
CA ILE A 378 7.54 -9.07 -6.32
C ILE A 378 7.54 -9.70 -7.71
N LEU A 379 7.58 -11.03 -7.79
CA LEU A 379 7.53 -11.78 -9.04
C LEU A 379 6.27 -11.44 -9.84
N ASN A 380 5.11 -11.53 -9.19
CA ASN A 380 3.83 -11.18 -9.81
C ASN A 380 3.78 -9.69 -10.20
N ALA A 381 4.36 -8.80 -9.39
CA ALA A 381 4.44 -7.39 -9.74
C ALA A 381 5.28 -7.13 -11.02
N PHE A 382 6.38 -7.87 -11.24
CA PHE A 382 7.13 -7.76 -12.50
C PHE A 382 6.31 -8.24 -13.70
N ARG A 383 5.57 -9.34 -13.57
CA ARG A 383 4.66 -9.85 -14.61
C ARG A 383 3.53 -8.88 -14.92
N ASP A 384 2.86 -8.35 -13.89
CA ASP A 384 1.77 -7.37 -14.00
C ASP A 384 2.19 -6.07 -14.72
N VAL A 385 3.49 -5.74 -14.66
CA VAL A 385 4.08 -4.56 -15.31
C VAL A 385 4.65 -4.89 -16.70
N GLY A 386 4.64 -6.17 -17.12
CA GLY A 386 5.13 -6.62 -18.43
C GLY A 386 6.63 -6.85 -18.49
N LEU A 387 7.32 -6.91 -17.35
CA LEU A 387 8.77 -7.18 -17.25
C LEU A 387 9.04 -8.69 -17.12
N GLU A 388 8.62 -9.46 -18.12
CA GLU A 388 8.69 -10.94 -18.09
C GLU A 388 10.12 -11.47 -17.97
N GLU A 389 11.09 -10.84 -18.63
CA GLU A 389 12.51 -11.24 -18.54
C GLU A 389 13.01 -11.14 -17.10
N LYS A 390 12.78 -10.01 -16.42
CA LYS A 390 13.15 -9.82 -15.01
C LYS A 390 12.37 -10.72 -14.07
N ALA A 391 11.11 -11.00 -14.38
CA ALA A 391 10.31 -11.96 -13.62
C ALA A 391 10.90 -13.38 -13.73
N ASN A 392 11.26 -13.82 -14.93
CA ASN A 392 11.86 -15.13 -15.18
C ASN A 392 13.23 -15.25 -14.52
N ASP A 393 14.09 -14.23 -14.66
CA ASP A 393 15.38 -14.17 -13.97
C ASP A 393 15.24 -14.25 -12.46
N PHE A 394 14.27 -13.52 -11.90
CA PHE A 394 13.99 -13.58 -10.47
C PHE A 394 13.42 -14.92 -10.04
N GLN A 395 12.55 -15.54 -10.85
CA GLN A 395 12.04 -16.88 -10.58
C GLN A 395 13.17 -17.92 -10.56
N LEU A 396 14.10 -17.84 -11.52
CA LEU A 396 15.30 -18.70 -11.55
C LEU A 396 16.15 -18.49 -10.29
N LEU A 397 16.37 -17.24 -9.88
CA LEU A 397 17.09 -16.92 -8.66
C LEU A 397 16.40 -17.50 -7.42
N LEU A 398 15.07 -17.41 -7.32
CA LEU A 398 14.30 -17.97 -6.21
C LEU A 398 14.40 -19.49 -6.13
N VAL A 399 14.38 -20.17 -7.28
CA VAL A 399 14.62 -21.62 -7.37
C VAL A 399 16.03 -21.98 -6.90
N GLN A 400 17.06 -21.25 -7.37
CA GLN A 400 18.45 -21.45 -6.96
C GLN A 400 18.64 -21.26 -5.45
N LYS A 401 18.00 -20.25 -4.87
CA LYS A 401 18.05 -19.97 -3.44
C LYS A 401 17.18 -20.91 -2.61
N LYS A 402 16.48 -21.88 -3.21
CA LYS A 402 15.53 -22.79 -2.54
C LYS A 402 14.46 -22.04 -1.76
N CYS A 403 13.92 -20.97 -2.34
CA CYS A 403 12.72 -20.32 -1.83
C CYS A 403 11.52 -21.13 -2.31
N SER A 404 10.83 -21.82 -1.41
CA SER A 404 9.55 -22.47 -1.73
C SER A 404 8.53 -21.38 -2.05
N LEU A 405 8.38 -21.08 -3.34
CA LEU A 405 7.19 -20.40 -3.82
C LEU A 405 6.11 -21.46 -3.76
N GLU A 406 5.37 -21.52 -2.64
CA GLU A 406 4.10 -22.23 -2.67
C GLU A 406 3.33 -21.65 -3.85
N ASN A 407 3.03 -22.51 -4.82
CA ASN A 407 2.26 -22.14 -5.99
C ASN A 407 0.92 -21.62 -5.47
N GLU A 408 0.74 -20.29 -5.49
CA GLU A 408 -0.59 -19.68 -5.54
C GLU A 408 -1.21 -20.05 -6.91
N VAL A 409 -1.55 -21.33 -7.04
CA VAL A 409 -2.46 -21.88 -8.02
C VAL A 409 -3.34 -22.87 -7.25
N SER A 410 -4.41 -22.33 -6.65
CA SER A 410 -5.71 -22.99 -6.49
C SER A 410 -6.77 -21.92 -6.23
#